data_AF-X1MY48-F1
#
_entry.id   AF-X1MY48-F1
#
_cell.length_a   1.000
_cell.length_b   1.000
_cell.length_c   1.000
_cell.angle_alpha   90.00
_cell.angle_beta   90.00
_cell.angle_gamma   90.00
#
_symmetry.space_group_name_H-M   'P 1'
#
loop_
_entity.id
_entity.type
_entity.pdbx_description
1 polymer ?
#
loop_
_entity_poly.entity_id
_entity_poly.type
_entity_poly.pdbx_seq_one_letter_code
_entity_poly.pdbx_strand_id
1 'polypeptide(L)'
;VINLKEALTYYVDYRSQVITRRSQFELAKAKDRAHILEGFRIALNNMEQVIKIIRQSQTVESARANLMAAFALSQIQAQAILDMPLRRLAKLEQDKITEEYAAVIKNISYLEDLLANPRKVLSLITQDAEELKSKYGDARRTIVKAEEIEEFRTEDLVPHESMVVTLTNKGFIKRIPATTYRLQHRGGKGVIGMVTRGGDTVNHILVADTHDNLLFFTSTGKVYCLKCYQVPQDSSRTAKGIALVNLLPIDLEDEVTVLLAITSFP
;
A
#
# COMPACT_ATOMS: atom_id res chain seq x y z
N VAL A 1 -10.94 -20.26 2.42
CA VAL A 1 -10.69 -18.84 2.10
C VAL A 1 -10.66 -18.11 3.43
N ILE A 2 -9.56 -17.42 3.76
CA ILE A 2 -9.38 -16.72 5.04
C ILE A 2 -9.60 -15.22 4.78
N ASN A 3 -10.44 -14.57 5.59
CA ASN A 3 -10.63 -13.12 5.49
C ASN A 3 -9.50 -12.34 6.21
N LEU A 4 -9.37 -11.04 5.97
CA LEU A 4 -8.29 -10.23 6.57
C LEU A 4 -8.31 -10.26 8.10
N LYS A 5 -9.51 -10.26 8.71
CA LYS A 5 -9.66 -10.31 10.17
C LYS A 5 -9.10 -11.61 10.72
N GLU A 6 -9.48 -12.75 10.15
CA GLU A 6 -9.00 -14.08 10.53
C GLU A 6 -7.48 -14.20 10.36
N ALA A 7 -6.94 -13.72 9.24
CA ALA A 7 -5.49 -13.73 9.01
C ALA A 7 -4.73 -12.94 10.09
N LEU A 8 -5.22 -11.75 10.46
CA LEU A 8 -4.63 -10.95 11.53
C LEU A 8 -4.79 -11.61 12.90
N THR A 9 -5.93 -12.23 13.19
CA THR A 9 -6.14 -12.98 14.44
C THR A 9 -5.16 -14.14 14.55
N TYR A 10 -5.00 -14.96 13.50
CA TYR A 10 -4.03 -16.05 13.51
C TYR A 10 -2.59 -15.58 13.68
N TYR A 11 -2.23 -14.45 13.09
CA TYR A 11 -0.92 -13.85 13.29
C TYR A 11 -0.68 -13.46 14.76
N VAL A 12 -1.64 -12.79 15.39
CA VAL A 12 -1.55 -12.38 16.80
C VAL A 12 -1.49 -13.59 17.73
N ASP A 13 -2.32 -14.61 17.49
CA ASP A 13 -2.31 -15.85 18.27
C ASP A 13 -0.97 -16.57 18.17
N TYR A 14 -0.42 -16.67 16.95
CA TYR A 14 0.90 -17.25 16.74
C TYR A 14 2.00 -16.45 17.45
N ARG A 15 1.98 -15.11 17.36
CA ARG A 15 2.95 -14.28 18.09
C ARG A 15 2.85 -14.44 19.60
N SER A 16 1.63 -14.53 20.13
CA SER A 16 1.40 -14.80 21.55
C SER A 16 2.02 -16.14 21.98
N GLN A 17 1.84 -17.19 21.17
CA GLN A 17 2.48 -18.49 21.43
C GLN A 17 4.01 -18.43 21.38
N VAL A 18 4.57 -17.75 20.38
CA VAL A 18 6.04 -17.60 20.23
C VAL A 18 6.63 -16.85 21.43
N ILE A 19 6.02 -15.74 21.85
CA ILE A 19 6.46 -14.96 23.01
C ILE A 19 6.36 -15.79 24.28
N THR A 20 5.25 -16.51 24.47
CA THR A 20 5.07 -17.37 25.65
C THR A 20 6.15 -18.43 25.74
N ARG A 21 6.43 -19.15 24.63
CA ARG A 21 7.49 -20.17 24.58
C ARG A 21 8.88 -19.57 24.81
N ARG A 22 9.18 -18.42 24.21
CA ARG A 22 10.45 -17.69 24.43
C ARG A 22 10.61 -17.32 25.90
N SER A 23 9.60 -16.71 26.50
CA SER A 23 9.63 -16.26 27.88
C SER A 23 9.70 -17.42 28.87
N GLN A 24 9.06 -18.56 28.59
CA GLN A 24 9.21 -19.79 29.39
C GLN A 24 10.65 -20.33 29.33
N PHE A 25 11.24 -20.36 28.14
CA PHE A 25 12.63 -20.78 27.97
C PHE A 25 13.62 -19.87 28.70
N GLU A 26 13.44 -18.55 28.57
CA GLU A 26 14.26 -17.55 29.28
C GLU A 26 14.06 -17.64 30.80
N LEU A 27 12.83 -17.88 31.27
CA LEU A 27 12.53 -18.05 32.68
C LEU A 27 13.21 -19.28 33.26
N ALA A 28 13.15 -20.42 32.57
CA ALA A 28 13.84 -21.64 33.00
C ALA A 28 15.34 -21.41 33.12
N LYS A 29 15.96 -20.82 32.10
CA LYS A 29 17.39 -20.48 32.09
C LYS A 29 17.76 -19.49 33.21
N ALA A 30 16.92 -18.50 33.48
CA ALA A 30 17.13 -17.54 34.56
C ALA A 30 17.01 -18.20 35.94
N LYS A 31 16.05 -19.12 36.14
CA LYS A 31 15.90 -19.89 37.39
C LYS A 31 17.09 -20.80 37.64
N ASP A 32 17.57 -21.52 36.62
CA ASP A 32 18.78 -22.34 36.72
C ASP A 32 19.99 -21.49 37.12
N ARG A 33 20.13 -20.31 36.51
CA ARG A 33 21.20 -19.36 36.85
C ARG A 33 21.08 -18.84 38.28
N ALA A 34 19.89 -18.42 38.70
CA ALA A 34 19.63 -17.92 40.05
C ALA A 34 19.97 -18.98 41.10
N HIS A 35 19.60 -20.23 40.86
CA HIS A 35 19.91 -21.35 41.74
C HIS A 35 21.42 -21.55 41.94
N ILE A 36 22.23 -21.43 40.88
CA ILE A 36 23.71 -21.47 41.02
C ILE A 36 24.25 -20.27 41.80
N LEU A 37 23.77 -19.06 41.48
CA LEU A 37 24.20 -17.84 42.15
C LEU A 37 23.85 -17.84 43.65
N GLU A 38 22.70 -18.41 44.01
CA GLU A 38 22.30 -18.60 45.41
C GLU A 38 23.29 -19.53 46.15
N GLY A 39 23.68 -20.64 45.52
CA GLY A 39 24.72 -21.52 46.06
C GLY A 39 26.06 -20.81 46.26
N PHE A 40 26.47 -19.98 45.30
CA PHE A 40 27.68 -19.15 45.46
C PHE A 40 27.56 -18.14 46.60
N ARG A 41 26.41 -17.50 46.78
CA ARG A 41 26.20 -16.57 47.88
C ARG A 41 26.31 -17.26 49.24
N ILE A 42 25.70 -18.44 49.39
CA ILE A 42 25.79 -19.25 50.62
C ILE A 42 27.24 -19.65 50.88
N ALA A 43 27.96 -20.10 49.85
CA ALA A 43 29.36 -20.51 49.96
C ALA A 43 30.28 -19.34 50.33
N LEU A 44 30.14 -18.19 49.68
CA LEU A 44 30.95 -17.00 49.94
C LEU A 44 30.75 -16.44 51.35
N ASN A 45 29.52 -16.50 51.88
CA ASN A 45 29.23 -16.08 53.25
C ASN A 45 29.81 -17.04 54.31
N ASN A 46 30.07 -18.31 53.97
CA ASN A 46 30.56 -19.34 54.89
C ASN A 46 31.89 -19.96 54.43
N MET A 47 32.76 -19.17 53.79
CA MET A 47 33.92 -19.66 53.05
C MET A 47 34.89 -20.50 53.90
N GLU A 48 35.15 -20.10 55.15
CA GLU A 48 36.06 -20.84 56.04
C GLU A 48 35.57 -22.28 56.28
N GLN A 49 34.26 -22.44 56.51
CA GLN A 49 33.65 -23.75 56.74
C GLN A 49 33.63 -24.58 55.45
N VAL A 50 33.38 -23.96 54.29
CA VAL A 50 33.47 -24.63 52.98
C VAL A 50 34.88 -25.17 52.74
N ILE A 51 35.92 -24.36 52.97
CA ILE A 51 37.32 -24.78 52.82
C ILE A 51 37.66 -25.92 53.79
N LYS A 52 37.18 -25.84 55.04
CA LYS A 52 37.40 -26.89 56.04
C LYS A 52 36.81 -28.23 55.60
N ILE A 53 35.56 -28.23 55.11
CA ILE A 53 34.89 -29.43 54.61
C ILE A 53 35.66 -30.02 53.42
N ILE A 54 36.05 -29.19 52.45
CA ILE A 54 36.80 -29.63 51.26
C ILE A 54 38.15 -30.25 51.66
N ARG A 55 38.88 -29.64 52.60
CA ARG A 55 40.19 -30.15 53.06
C ARG A 55 40.10 -31.44 53.89
N GLN A 56 38.96 -31.70 54.54
CA GLN A 56 38.75 -32.92 55.32
C GLN A 56 38.25 -34.11 54.49
N SER A 57 37.67 -33.84 53.32
CA SER A 57 37.19 -34.87 52.41
C SER A 57 38.34 -35.51 51.62
N GLN A 58 38.28 -36.85 51.46
CA GLN A 58 39.30 -37.61 50.73
C GLN A 58 39.07 -37.65 49.21
N THR A 59 37.82 -37.45 48.77
CA THR A 59 37.42 -37.53 47.36
C THR A 59 36.51 -36.35 46.98
N VAL A 60 36.40 -36.05 45.68
CA VAL A 60 35.50 -35.00 45.17
C VAL A 60 34.04 -35.34 45.48
N GLU A 61 33.68 -36.62 45.38
CA GLU A 61 32.34 -37.13 45.68
C GLU A 61 31.98 -36.94 47.16
N SER A 62 32.91 -37.24 48.07
CA SER A 62 32.70 -37.04 49.51
C SER A 62 32.67 -35.56 49.88
N ALA A 63 33.49 -34.70 49.25
CA ALA A 63 33.41 -33.25 49.40
C ALA A 63 32.04 -32.71 48.96
N ARG A 64 31.53 -33.16 47.81
CA ARG A 64 30.22 -32.78 47.28
C ARG A 64 29.09 -33.18 48.23
N ALA A 65 29.07 -34.43 48.68
CA ALA A 65 28.06 -34.95 49.59
C ALA A 65 28.05 -34.19 50.94
N ASN A 66 29.24 -33.90 51.48
CA ASN A 66 29.38 -33.15 52.73
C ASN A 66 28.92 -31.69 52.59
N LEU A 67 29.24 -31.02 51.47
CA LEU A 67 28.75 -29.66 51.20
C LEU A 67 27.22 -29.62 51.04
N MET A 68 26.65 -30.61 50.34
CA MET A 68 25.20 -30.74 50.22
C MET A 68 24.54 -30.93 51.59
N ALA A 69 25.07 -31.81 52.43
CA ALA A 69 24.53 -32.07 53.77
C ALA A 69 24.68 -30.87 54.72
N ALA A 70 25.81 -30.17 54.68
CA ALA A 70 26.10 -29.07 55.61
C ALA A 70 25.31 -27.78 55.31
N PHE A 71 25.08 -27.48 54.03
CA PHE A 71 24.48 -26.21 53.60
C PHE A 71 23.13 -26.39 52.87
N ALA A 72 22.55 -27.60 52.91
CA ALA A 72 21.32 -27.97 52.21
C ALA A 72 21.35 -27.62 50.71
N LEU A 73 22.51 -27.79 50.07
CA LEU A 73 22.72 -27.44 48.66
C LEU A 73 22.30 -28.59 47.75
N SER A 74 21.87 -28.24 46.54
CA SER A 74 21.67 -29.23 45.48
C SER A 74 23.00 -29.76 44.94
N GLN A 75 22.94 -30.89 44.23
CA GLN A 75 24.12 -31.48 43.60
C GLN A 75 24.78 -30.53 42.59
N ILE A 76 23.98 -29.76 41.83
CA ILE A 76 24.48 -28.82 40.82
C ILE A 76 25.16 -27.62 41.49
N GLN A 77 24.59 -27.09 42.58
CA GLN A 77 25.21 -26.02 43.36
C GLN A 77 26.52 -26.47 43.98
N ALA A 78 26.54 -27.64 44.63
CA ALA A 78 27.73 -28.17 45.27
C ALA A 78 28.85 -28.40 44.25
N GLN A 79 28.54 -28.94 43.07
CA GLN A 79 29.50 -29.09 41.98
C GLN A 79 30.02 -27.73 41.51
N ALA A 80 29.14 -26.75 41.28
CA ALA A 80 29.55 -25.41 40.86
C ALA A 80 30.47 -24.72 41.89
N ILE A 81 30.25 -24.94 43.19
CA ILE A 81 31.12 -24.44 44.27
C ILE A 81 32.49 -25.10 44.24
N LEU A 82 32.56 -26.42 44.02
CA LEU A 82 33.84 -27.13 43.88
C LEU A 82 34.65 -26.66 42.66
N ASP A 83 33.95 -26.32 41.57
CA ASP A 83 34.56 -25.81 40.33
C ASP A 83 34.89 -24.31 40.40
N MET A 84 34.69 -23.65 41.55
CA MET A 84 34.91 -22.22 41.72
C MET A 84 36.42 -21.89 41.72
N PRO A 85 36.88 -20.90 40.92
CA PRO A 85 38.25 -20.42 40.98
C PRO A 85 38.46 -19.47 42.17
N LEU A 86 39.60 -19.59 42.87
CA LEU A 86 39.96 -18.78 44.05
C LEU A 86 39.88 -17.26 43.84
N ARG A 87 40.02 -16.77 42.61
CA ARG A 87 39.87 -15.35 42.27
C ARG A 87 38.50 -14.77 42.63
N ARG A 88 37.44 -15.60 42.69
CA ARG A 88 36.07 -15.18 43.05
C ARG A 88 35.91 -14.83 44.53
N LEU A 89 36.91 -15.10 45.35
CA LEU A 89 36.95 -14.68 46.75
C LEU A 89 37.19 -13.17 46.89
N ALA A 90 37.74 -12.51 45.87
CA ALA A 90 37.97 -11.07 45.90
C ALA A 90 36.64 -10.30 46.07
N LYS A 91 36.64 -9.29 46.93
CA LYS A 91 35.41 -8.53 47.29
C LYS A 91 34.65 -8.01 46.07
N LEU A 92 35.37 -7.47 45.09
CA LEU A 92 34.81 -6.96 43.85
C LEU A 92 34.08 -8.04 43.02
N GLU A 93 34.57 -9.29 43.03
CA GLU A 93 33.91 -10.41 42.35
C GLU A 93 32.67 -10.89 43.12
N GLN A 94 32.69 -10.81 44.46
CA GLN A 94 31.51 -11.11 45.29
C GLN A 94 30.39 -10.09 45.06
N ASP A 95 30.75 -8.82 44.96
CA ASP A 95 29.79 -7.74 44.73
C ASP A 95 29.15 -7.90 43.33
N LYS A 96 29.94 -8.23 42.29
CA LYS A 96 29.40 -8.60 40.96
C LYS A 96 28.43 -9.77 40.99
N ILE A 97 28.72 -10.83 41.75
CA ILE A 97 27.82 -11.99 41.90
C ILE A 97 26.51 -11.57 42.55
N THR A 98 26.58 -10.67 43.53
CA THR A 98 25.39 -10.15 44.24
C THR A 98 24.54 -9.27 43.34
N GLU A 99 25.18 -8.39 42.55
CA GLU A 99 24.52 -7.57 41.54
C GLU A 99 23.89 -8.42 40.44
N GLU A 100 24.61 -9.44 39.94
CA GLU A 100 24.11 -10.39 38.95
C GLU A 100 22.87 -11.12 39.48
N TYR A 101 22.93 -11.61 40.72
CA TYR A 101 21.80 -12.28 41.36
C TYR A 101 20.57 -11.34 41.46
N ALA A 102 20.77 -10.11 41.92
CA ALA A 102 19.69 -9.12 42.01
C ALA A 102 19.05 -8.83 40.64
N ALA A 103 19.87 -8.70 39.59
CA ALA A 103 19.39 -8.50 38.22
C ALA A 103 18.61 -9.71 37.70
N VAL A 104 19.09 -10.94 37.96
CA VAL A 104 18.41 -12.18 37.56
C VAL A 104 17.08 -12.34 38.27
N ILE A 105 16.99 -12.08 39.58
CA ILE A 105 15.73 -12.12 40.33
C ILE A 105 14.73 -11.10 39.78
N LYS A 106 15.18 -9.88 39.47
CA LYS A 106 14.33 -8.88 38.81
C LYS A 106 13.81 -9.38 37.47
N ASN A 107 14.66 -10.01 36.67
CA ASN A 107 14.26 -10.58 35.38
C ASN A 107 13.25 -11.74 35.54
N ILE A 108 13.45 -12.64 36.51
CA ILE A 108 12.51 -13.71 36.84
C ILE A 108 11.14 -13.12 37.19
N SER A 109 11.11 -12.11 38.07
CA SER A 109 9.84 -11.47 38.47
C SER A 109 9.10 -10.84 37.30
N TYR A 110 9.83 -10.22 36.37
CA TYR A 110 9.27 -9.65 35.14
C TYR A 110 8.70 -10.74 34.22
N LEU A 111 9.45 -11.84 34.01
CA LEU A 111 9.02 -12.95 33.16
C LEU A 111 7.82 -13.71 33.74
N GLU A 112 7.77 -13.91 35.05
CA GLU A 112 6.62 -14.54 35.72
C GLU A 112 5.36 -13.68 35.60
N ASP A 113 5.49 -12.37 35.80
CA ASP A 113 4.41 -11.40 35.64
C ASP A 113 3.93 -11.30 34.17
N LEU A 114 4.85 -11.34 33.20
CA LEU A 114 4.54 -11.39 31.78
C LEU A 114 3.74 -12.65 31.41
N LEU A 115 4.15 -13.82 31.92
CA LEU A 115 3.49 -15.11 31.66
C LEU A 115 2.15 -15.23 32.40
N ALA A 116 1.99 -14.58 33.55
CA ALA A 116 0.74 -14.58 34.32
C ALA A 116 -0.36 -13.72 33.68
N ASN A 117 0.00 -12.68 32.92
CA ASN A 117 -0.97 -11.73 32.37
C ASN A 117 -0.98 -11.68 30.83
N PRO A 118 -2.00 -12.27 30.18
CA PRO A 118 -2.13 -12.26 28.72
C PRO A 118 -2.17 -10.84 28.10
N ARG A 119 -2.64 -9.83 28.84
CA ARG A 119 -2.68 -8.44 28.34
C ARG A 119 -1.27 -7.85 28.20
N LYS A 120 -0.33 -8.25 29.05
CA LYS A 120 1.08 -7.80 28.94
C LYS A 120 1.74 -8.38 27.71
N VAL A 121 1.43 -9.64 27.37
CA VAL A 121 1.87 -10.26 26.11
C VAL A 121 1.35 -9.49 24.91
N LEU A 122 0.06 -9.11 24.91
CA LEU A 122 -0.51 -8.29 23.83
C LEU A 122 0.17 -6.91 23.74
N SER A 123 0.41 -6.24 24.88
CA SER A 123 1.14 -4.97 24.90
C SER A 123 2.55 -5.09 24.33
N LEU A 124 3.24 -6.20 24.61
CA LEU A 124 4.56 -6.47 24.07
C LEU A 124 4.50 -6.71 22.55
N ILE A 125 3.48 -7.40 22.05
CA ILE A 125 3.24 -7.57 20.60
C ILE A 125 3.02 -6.22 19.93
N THR A 126 2.29 -5.30 20.57
CA THR A 126 2.10 -3.94 20.05
C THR A 126 3.43 -3.19 19.96
N GLN A 127 4.25 -3.24 21.02
CA GLN A 127 5.58 -2.62 21.03
C GLN A 127 6.51 -3.22 19.95
N ASP A 128 6.54 -4.54 19.82
CA ASP A 128 7.28 -5.24 18.75
C ASP A 128 6.84 -4.74 17.37
N ALA A 129 5.53 -4.60 17.15
CA ALA A 129 4.98 -4.14 15.87
C ALA A 129 5.32 -2.68 15.57
N GLU A 130 5.32 -1.80 16.58
CA GLU A 130 5.74 -0.40 16.45
C GLU A 130 7.24 -0.30 16.12
N GLU A 131 8.08 -1.10 16.78
CA GLU A 131 9.51 -1.14 16.50
C GLU A 131 9.78 -1.64 15.06
N LEU A 132 9.09 -2.69 14.62
CA LEU A 132 9.18 -3.19 13.25
C LEU A 132 8.73 -2.14 12.23
N LYS A 133 7.63 -1.42 12.50
CA LYS A 133 7.17 -0.32 11.67
C LYS A 133 8.21 0.79 11.58
N SER A 134 8.86 1.15 12.69
CA SER A 134 9.90 2.18 12.70
C SER A 134 11.17 1.76 11.94
N LYS A 135 11.53 0.47 11.99
CA LYS A 135 12.74 -0.04 11.33
C LYS A 135 12.56 -0.32 9.84
N TYR A 136 11.38 -0.77 9.44
CA TYR A 136 11.13 -1.34 8.11
C TYR A 136 9.97 -0.68 7.34
N GLY A 137 9.33 0.35 7.90
CA GLY A 137 8.23 1.05 7.23
C GLY A 137 8.69 1.84 6.01
N ASP A 138 7.90 1.83 4.95
CA ASP A 138 8.09 2.65 3.75
C ASP A 138 6.85 3.49 3.41
N ALA A 139 7.05 4.50 2.56
CA ALA A 139 5.95 5.34 2.08
C ALA A 139 5.08 4.55 1.08
N ARG A 140 3.77 4.77 1.14
CA ARG A 140 2.82 4.14 0.21
C ARG A 140 3.12 4.56 -1.23
N ARG A 141 3.32 3.57 -2.10
CA ARG A 141 3.61 3.80 -3.53
C ARG A 141 2.36 3.91 -4.40
N THR A 142 1.30 3.19 -4.03
CA THR A 142 0.05 3.12 -4.80
C THR A 142 -0.96 4.14 -4.31
N ILE A 143 -1.48 4.95 -5.22
CA ILE A 143 -2.58 5.89 -4.97
C ILE A 143 -3.91 5.15 -5.21
N VAL A 144 -4.81 5.16 -4.23
CA VAL A 144 -6.17 4.63 -4.39
C VAL A 144 -7.09 5.80 -4.67
N LYS A 145 -7.61 5.87 -5.90
CA LYS A 145 -8.68 6.81 -6.27
C LYS A 145 -10.01 6.11 -5.98
N ALA A 146 -10.90 6.80 -5.27
CA ALA A 146 -12.21 6.28 -4.91
C ALA A 146 -13.20 6.35 -6.08
N GLU A 147 -12.91 7.18 -7.07
CA GLU A 147 -13.66 7.28 -8.32
C GLU A 147 -13.29 6.09 -9.21
N GLU A 148 -14.30 5.28 -9.58
CA GLU A 148 -14.19 4.45 -10.78
C GLU A 148 -13.79 5.38 -11.93
N ILE A 149 -12.94 4.90 -12.85
CA ILE A 149 -12.67 5.62 -14.11
C ILE A 149 -14.04 6.03 -14.65
N GLU A 150 -14.29 7.33 -14.79
CA GLU A 150 -15.57 7.86 -15.25
C GLU A 150 -16.12 6.96 -16.36
N GLU A 151 -17.40 6.64 -16.28
CA GLU A 151 -18.16 5.92 -17.31
C GLU A 151 -17.59 6.25 -18.69
N PHE A 152 -17.12 5.24 -19.45
CA PHE A 152 -16.63 5.42 -20.82
C PHE A 152 -17.55 6.41 -21.54
N ARG A 153 -17.04 7.61 -21.82
CA ARG A 153 -17.85 8.60 -22.52
C ARG A 153 -17.99 8.08 -23.94
N THR A 154 -19.15 8.25 -24.57
CA THR A 154 -19.31 7.86 -25.98
C THR A 154 -18.25 8.50 -26.88
N GLU A 155 -17.68 9.63 -26.46
CA GLU A 155 -16.56 10.31 -27.09
C GLU A 155 -15.28 9.44 -27.11
N ASP A 156 -14.98 8.69 -26.04
CA ASP A 156 -13.78 7.83 -25.96
C ASP A 156 -13.81 6.66 -26.95
N LEU A 157 -14.99 6.33 -27.49
CA LEU A 157 -15.19 5.29 -28.51
C LEU A 157 -15.03 5.81 -29.94
N VAL A 158 -14.98 7.12 -30.13
CA VAL A 158 -14.87 7.75 -31.46
C VAL A 158 -13.39 7.97 -31.78
N PRO A 159 -12.90 7.52 -32.95
CA PRO A 159 -11.52 7.80 -33.36
C PRO A 159 -11.34 9.27 -33.75
N HIS A 160 -10.16 9.82 -33.49
CA HIS A 160 -9.73 11.12 -34.04
C HIS A 160 -9.54 11.01 -35.56
N GLU A 161 -10.44 11.65 -36.31
CA GLU A 161 -10.39 11.69 -37.77
C GLU A 161 -10.67 13.09 -38.29
N SER A 162 -9.91 13.50 -39.32
CA SER A 162 -10.15 14.77 -40.01
C SER A 162 -11.37 14.66 -40.93
N MET A 163 -12.38 15.45 -40.62
CA MET A 163 -13.67 15.50 -41.31
C MET A 163 -13.87 16.83 -42.02
N VAL A 164 -14.43 16.75 -43.22
CA VAL A 164 -14.96 17.92 -43.94
C VAL A 164 -16.44 18.04 -43.59
N VAL A 165 -16.81 19.16 -42.99
CA VAL A 165 -18.19 19.49 -42.65
C VAL A 165 -18.71 20.51 -43.66
N THR A 166 -19.88 20.24 -44.23
CA THR A 166 -20.51 21.13 -45.22
C THR A 166 -21.92 21.49 -44.76
N LEU A 167 -22.25 22.78 -44.83
CA LEU A 167 -23.57 23.33 -44.51
C LEU A 167 -24.14 24.14 -45.68
N THR A 168 -25.38 23.86 -46.07
CA THR A 168 -26.09 24.59 -47.14
C THR A 168 -26.95 25.73 -46.62
N ASN A 169 -27.36 26.65 -47.49
CA ASN A 169 -28.26 27.76 -47.14
C ASN A 169 -29.59 27.27 -46.59
N LYS A 170 -30.11 26.17 -47.13
CA LYS A 170 -31.34 25.53 -46.63
C LYS A 170 -31.14 24.72 -45.34
N GLY A 171 -29.99 24.84 -44.69
CA GLY A 171 -29.71 24.22 -43.40
C GLY A 171 -29.42 22.73 -43.48
N PHE A 172 -28.95 22.19 -44.61
CA PHE A 172 -28.51 20.78 -44.67
C PHE A 172 -27.05 20.66 -44.27
N ILE A 173 -26.77 19.79 -43.29
CA ILE A 173 -25.44 19.52 -42.77
C ILE A 173 -25.05 18.05 -42.96
N LYS A 174 -23.78 17.81 -43.25
CA LYS A 174 -23.15 16.49 -43.22
C LYS A 174 -21.67 16.58 -42.88
N ARG A 175 -21.10 15.47 -42.41
CA ARG A 175 -19.65 15.27 -42.33
C ARG A 175 -19.20 14.10 -43.21
N ILE A 176 -18.01 14.24 -43.81
CA ILE A 176 -17.38 13.21 -44.63
C ILE A 176 -15.87 13.20 -44.35
N PRO A 177 -15.18 12.04 -44.30
CA PRO A 177 -13.73 11.99 -44.17
C PRO A 177 -13.01 12.85 -45.21
N ALA A 178 -12.04 13.65 -44.76
CA ALA A 178 -11.23 14.50 -45.64
C ALA A 178 -10.49 13.68 -46.70
N THR A 179 -10.14 12.43 -46.39
CA THR A 179 -9.54 11.44 -47.30
C THR A 179 -10.40 11.15 -48.55
N THR A 180 -11.70 11.43 -48.51
CA THR A 180 -12.61 11.27 -49.65
C THR A 180 -12.37 12.33 -50.74
N TYR A 181 -11.79 13.48 -50.38
CA TYR A 181 -11.43 14.55 -51.31
C TYR A 181 -9.97 14.39 -51.76
N ARG A 182 -9.76 13.59 -52.80
CA ARG A 182 -8.41 13.39 -53.37
C ARG A 182 -7.97 14.62 -54.17
N LEU A 183 -6.70 14.98 -54.01
CA LEU A 183 -6.03 15.97 -54.85
C LEU A 183 -6.06 15.53 -56.32
N GLN A 184 -6.61 16.36 -57.19
CA GLN A 184 -6.52 16.17 -58.63
C GLN A 184 -5.29 16.90 -59.20
N HIS A 185 -4.70 16.34 -60.26
CA HIS A 185 -3.58 16.94 -60.98
C HIS A 185 -4.05 18.12 -61.86
N ARG A 186 -3.11 18.97 -62.31
CA ARG A 186 -3.40 20.11 -63.18
C ARG A 186 -4.22 19.68 -64.41
N GLY A 187 -5.34 20.36 -64.67
CA GLY A 187 -6.25 20.10 -65.80
C GLY A 187 -7.50 19.29 -65.47
N GLY A 188 -7.65 18.77 -64.24
CA GLY A 188 -8.86 18.08 -63.80
C GLY A 188 -10.04 19.03 -63.51
N LYS A 189 -11.25 18.65 -63.93
CA LYS A 189 -12.49 19.30 -63.46
C LYS A 189 -12.73 18.87 -62.00
N GLY A 190 -12.82 19.86 -61.10
CA GLY A 190 -12.89 19.67 -59.65
C GLY A 190 -13.92 18.64 -59.19
N VAL A 191 -13.70 18.07 -58.00
CA VAL A 191 -14.47 16.93 -57.50
C VAL A 191 -15.79 17.41 -56.85
N ILE A 192 -16.95 17.05 -57.42
CA ILE A 192 -18.29 17.51 -56.97
C ILE A 192 -18.54 17.18 -55.49
N GLY A 193 -18.62 18.18 -54.60
CA GLY A 193 -18.64 17.98 -53.15
C GLY A 193 -20.00 17.63 -52.52
N MET A 194 -21.12 18.15 -53.05
CA MET A 194 -22.47 17.92 -52.53
C MET A 194 -23.50 18.19 -53.63
N VAL A 195 -24.54 17.36 -53.74
CA VAL A 195 -25.67 17.63 -54.64
C VAL A 195 -26.73 18.41 -53.85
N THR A 196 -27.04 19.63 -54.29
CA THR A 196 -28.00 20.51 -53.60
C THR A 196 -29.41 20.37 -54.20
N ARG A 197 -30.47 20.67 -53.42
CA ARG A 197 -31.86 20.57 -53.87
C ARG A 197 -32.34 21.91 -54.43
N GLY A 198 -32.55 21.98 -55.75
CA GLY A 198 -33.28 23.05 -56.44
C GLY A 198 -32.90 24.47 -56.00
N GLY A 199 -31.78 24.99 -56.52
CA GLY A 199 -31.29 26.35 -56.22
C GLY A 199 -30.62 26.52 -54.85
N ASP A 200 -30.37 25.44 -54.12
CA ASP A 200 -29.62 25.47 -52.85
C ASP A 200 -28.11 25.49 -53.12
N THR A 201 -27.34 26.16 -52.26
CA THR A 201 -25.89 26.35 -52.38
C THR A 201 -25.20 25.95 -51.09
N VAL A 202 -23.92 25.57 -51.18
CA VAL A 202 -23.11 25.31 -49.99
C VAL A 202 -22.52 26.65 -49.53
N ASN A 203 -22.91 27.09 -48.34
CA ASN A 203 -22.43 28.36 -47.76
C ASN A 203 -21.16 28.17 -46.94
N HIS A 204 -21.08 27.07 -46.17
CA HIS A 204 -19.95 26.83 -45.29
C HIS A 204 -19.31 25.48 -45.57
N ILE A 205 -17.98 25.50 -45.64
CA ILE A 205 -17.12 24.33 -45.72
C ILE A 205 -16.02 24.53 -44.69
N LEU A 206 -15.83 23.57 -43.79
CA LEU A 206 -14.72 23.58 -42.85
C LEU A 206 -14.12 22.19 -42.71
N VAL A 207 -12.91 22.16 -42.19
CA VAL A 207 -12.22 20.93 -41.78
C VAL A 207 -12.12 20.97 -40.25
N ALA A 208 -12.56 19.89 -39.60
CA ALA A 208 -12.53 19.73 -38.15
C ALA A 208 -12.14 18.29 -37.80
N ASP A 209 -11.55 18.10 -36.62
CA ASP A 209 -11.43 16.78 -36.02
C ASP A 209 -12.80 16.30 -35.51
N THR A 210 -13.03 14.99 -35.45
CA THR A 210 -14.23 14.39 -34.87
C THR A 210 -14.54 14.90 -33.45
N HIS A 211 -13.54 15.28 -32.67
CA HIS A 211 -13.67 15.76 -31.29
C HIS A 211 -13.79 17.28 -31.15
N ASP A 212 -13.59 18.03 -32.23
CA ASP A 212 -13.73 19.49 -32.21
C ASP A 212 -15.20 19.88 -31.97
N ASN A 213 -15.39 21.03 -31.32
CA ASN A 213 -16.69 21.65 -31.13
C ASN A 213 -17.04 22.52 -32.34
N LEU A 214 -18.18 22.23 -32.96
CA LEU A 214 -18.75 23.03 -34.03
C LEU A 214 -19.72 24.06 -33.44
N LEU A 215 -19.42 25.33 -33.65
CA LEU A 215 -20.21 26.48 -33.20
C LEU A 215 -21.02 27.06 -34.36
N PHE A 216 -22.33 27.10 -34.18
CA PHE A 216 -23.29 27.64 -35.13
C PHE A 216 -23.82 28.96 -34.61
N PHE A 217 -23.39 30.06 -35.22
CA PHE A 217 -23.87 31.40 -34.88
C PHE A 217 -25.07 31.72 -35.76
N THR A 218 -26.20 32.05 -35.14
CA THR A 218 -27.44 32.34 -35.87
C THR A 218 -27.67 33.83 -36.02
N SER A 219 -28.54 34.21 -36.96
CA SER A 219 -28.87 35.61 -37.24
C SER A 219 -29.53 36.32 -36.05
N THR A 220 -30.21 35.56 -35.18
CA THR A 220 -30.79 36.06 -33.93
C THR A 220 -29.77 36.27 -32.79
N GLY A 221 -28.49 35.97 -33.03
CA GLY A 221 -27.41 36.15 -32.05
C GLY A 221 -27.29 35.00 -31.05
N LYS A 222 -27.91 33.85 -31.31
CA LYS A 222 -27.71 32.62 -30.52
C LYS A 222 -26.49 31.85 -31.05
N VAL A 223 -25.84 31.10 -30.15
CA VAL A 223 -24.78 30.16 -30.50
C VAL A 223 -25.18 28.76 -30.05
N TYR A 224 -25.12 27.81 -30.98
CA TYR A 224 -25.31 26.40 -30.69
C TYR A 224 -23.98 25.67 -30.83
N CYS A 225 -23.75 24.68 -29.97
CA CYS A 225 -22.52 23.89 -29.95
C CYS A 225 -22.85 22.41 -30.14
N LEU A 226 -22.16 21.76 -31.06
CA LEU A 226 -22.28 20.32 -31.32
C LEU A 226 -20.89 19.73 -31.55
N LYS A 227 -20.59 18.55 -31.00
CA LYS A 227 -19.35 17.84 -31.33
C LYS A 227 -19.38 17.38 -32.78
N CYS A 228 -18.25 17.45 -33.49
CA CYS A 228 -18.21 17.07 -34.91
C CYS A 228 -18.69 15.62 -35.14
N TYR A 229 -18.37 14.68 -34.25
CA TYR A 229 -18.81 13.28 -34.37
C TYR A 229 -20.34 13.10 -34.28
N GLN A 230 -21.06 14.02 -33.65
CA GLN A 230 -22.52 13.99 -33.52
C GLN A 230 -23.22 14.38 -34.83
N VAL A 231 -22.54 15.09 -35.74
CA VAL A 231 -23.03 15.26 -37.11
C VAL A 231 -23.03 13.89 -37.78
N PRO A 232 -24.10 13.44 -38.43
CA PRO A 232 -24.12 12.15 -39.11
C PRO A 232 -23.08 12.07 -40.25
N GLN A 233 -22.35 10.96 -40.28
CA GLN A 233 -21.41 10.67 -41.35
C GLN A 233 -22.16 10.14 -42.57
N ASP A 234 -22.07 10.87 -43.67
CA ASP A 234 -22.67 10.44 -44.93
C ASP A 234 -21.74 9.47 -45.67
N SER A 235 -22.32 8.41 -46.27
CA SER A 235 -21.57 7.40 -47.01
C SER A 235 -21.05 7.90 -48.37
N SER A 236 -21.58 9.02 -48.89
CA SER A 236 -21.21 9.54 -50.21
C SER A 236 -21.04 11.05 -50.21
N ARG A 237 -20.03 11.51 -50.96
CA ARG A 237 -19.84 12.92 -51.29
C ARG A 237 -21.06 13.53 -51.95
N THR A 238 -21.83 12.78 -52.74
CA THR A 238 -23.02 13.33 -53.41
C THR A 238 -24.28 13.39 -52.53
N ALA A 239 -24.24 12.85 -51.30
CA ALA A 239 -25.38 12.85 -50.40
C ALA A 239 -25.75 14.27 -49.93
N LYS A 240 -27.01 14.45 -49.53
CA LYS A 240 -27.58 15.73 -49.13
C LYS A 240 -27.42 16.03 -47.63
N GLY A 241 -27.01 15.07 -46.80
CA GLY A 241 -27.01 15.25 -45.35
C GLY A 241 -28.39 15.33 -44.72
N ILE A 242 -28.41 15.78 -43.47
CA ILE A 242 -29.61 15.93 -42.63
C ILE A 242 -29.86 17.42 -42.38
N ALA A 243 -31.13 17.80 -42.19
CA ALA A 243 -31.48 19.16 -41.81
C ALA A 243 -30.98 19.48 -40.39
N LEU A 244 -30.32 20.63 -40.22
CA LEU A 244 -29.71 21.07 -38.96
C LEU A 244 -30.74 21.21 -37.83
N VAL A 245 -31.98 21.58 -38.15
CA VAL A 245 -33.12 21.67 -37.22
C VAL A 245 -33.46 20.34 -36.53
N ASN A 246 -33.03 19.20 -37.10
CA ASN A 246 -33.21 17.89 -36.46
C ASN A 246 -32.11 17.58 -35.43
N LEU A 247 -30.97 18.27 -35.52
CA LEU A 247 -29.82 18.07 -34.63
C LEU A 247 -29.78 19.11 -33.51
N LEU A 248 -30.25 20.32 -33.79
CA LEU A 248 -30.23 21.45 -32.88
C LEU A 248 -31.62 22.12 -32.86
N PRO A 249 -32.07 22.63 -31.69
CA PRO A 249 -33.33 23.35 -31.58
C PRO A 249 -33.19 24.77 -32.12
N ILE A 250 -32.99 24.88 -33.44
CA ILE A 250 -32.91 26.12 -34.22
C ILE A 250 -34.28 26.36 -34.85
N ASP A 251 -34.75 27.60 -34.79
CA ASP A 251 -36.00 28.00 -35.44
C ASP A 251 -35.85 27.94 -36.96
N LEU A 252 -36.88 27.49 -37.68
CA LEU A 252 -36.84 27.32 -39.15
C LEU A 252 -36.56 28.62 -39.92
N GLU A 253 -36.85 29.77 -39.30
CA GLU A 253 -36.62 31.11 -39.86
C GLU A 253 -35.25 31.68 -39.49
N ASP A 254 -34.50 31.04 -38.58
CA ASP A 254 -33.20 31.53 -38.13
C ASP A 254 -32.05 30.89 -38.93
N GLU A 255 -31.37 31.72 -39.70
CA GLU A 255 -30.26 31.28 -40.54
C GLU A 255 -28.94 31.24 -39.77
N VAL A 256 -28.12 30.23 -40.05
CA VAL A 256 -26.74 30.17 -39.55
C VAL A 256 -25.88 31.13 -40.36
N THR A 257 -25.33 32.14 -39.70
CA THR A 257 -24.47 33.17 -40.30
C THR A 257 -23.02 32.73 -40.37
N VAL A 258 -22.53 32.05 -39.33
CA VAL A 258 -21.13 31.63 -39.22
C VAL A 258 -21.07 30.24 -38.60
N LEU A 259 -20.20 29.41 -39.18
CA LEU A 259 -19.83 28.10 -38.66
C LEU A 259 -18.34 28.10 -38.31
N LEU A 260 -18.00 27.82 -37.05
CA LEU A 260 -16.63 27.74 -36.56
C LEU A 260 -16.34 26.38 -35.92
N ALA A 261 -15.12 25.89 -36.06
CA ALA A 261 -14.63 24.71 -35.35
C ALA A 261 -13.54 25.12 -34.36
N ILE A 262 -13.65 24.66 -33.10
CA ILE A 262 -12.64 24.89 -32.06
C ILE A 262 -12.32 23.60 -31.32
N THR A 263 -11.04 23.37 -31.05
CA THR A 263 -10.58 22.15 -30.35
C THR A 263 -10.88 22.21 -28.85
N SER A 264 -10.71 23.37 -28.23
CA SER A 264 -11.05 23.59 -26.82
C SER A 264 -11.56 25.01 -26.61
N PHE A 265 -12.44 25.17 -25.62
CA PHE A 265 -12.73 26.51 -25.10
C PHE A 265 -11.49 27.03 -24.34
N PRO A 266 -11.15 28.32 -24.49
CA PRO A 266 -10.08 28.95 -23.71
C PRO A 266 -10.39 28.99 -22.22
#